data_AF-A0A7X3JQV7-F1
#
_entry.id   AF-A0A7X3JQV7-F1
#
_cell.length_a   1.000
_cell.length_b   1.000
_cell.length_c   1.000
_cell.angle_alpha   90.00
_cell.angle_beta   90.00
_cell.angle_gamma   90.00
#
_symmetry.space_group_name_H-M   'P 1'
#
loop_
_entity.id
_entity.type
_entity.pdbx_description
1 polymer ?
#
loop_
_entity_poly.entity_id
_entity_poly.type
_entity_poly.pdbx_seq_one_letter_code
_entity_poly.pdbx_strand_id
1 'polypeptide(L)' 'MYATDDELKIRKFGRVTITKEGISVEGFDVKGAMCRDVAVVAAAWAIGELQREMLKTIQKPGCGKISVD' A
#
# COMPACT_ATOMS: atom_id res chain seq x y z
N MET A 1 19.21 -7.76 17.88
CA MET A 1 20.07 -6.65 17.42
C MET A 1 19.92 -6.61 15.91
N TYR A 2 19.37 -5.49 15.43
CA TYR A 2 19.04 -5.04 14.08
C TYR A 2 19.35 -5.98 12.89
N ALA A 3 18.30 -6.33 12.15
CA ALA A 3 18.46 -6.72 10.75
C ALA A 3 19.20 -5.56 10.07
N THR A 4 20.41 -5.87 9.63
CA THR A 4 21.30 -5.01 8.86
C THR A 4 20.61 -4.56 7.59
N ASP A 5 20.29 -3.27 7.50
CA ASP A 5 20.32 -2.36 6.32
C ASP A 5 19.90 -2.83 4.92
N ASP A 6 19.19 -3.95 4.78
CA ASP A 6 18.37 -4.18 3.59
C ASP A 6 17.07 -3.38 3.77
N GLU A 7 17.11 -2.10 3.38
CA GLU A 7 15.93 -1.24 3.33
C GLU A 7 14.75 -1.99 2.72
N LEU A 8 13.68 -2.17 3.51
CA LEU A 8 12.42 -2.74 3.04
C LEU A 8 11.85 -1.85 1.94
N LYS A 9 12.15 -2.22 0.70
CA LYS A 9 11.85 -1.42 -0.48
C LYS A 9 11.00 -2.20 -1.46
N ILE A 10 9.83 -1.66 -1.79
CA ILE A 10 8.98 -2.20 -2.84
C ILE A 10 9.73 -2.14 -4.17
N ARG A 11 9.93 -3.29 -4.80
CA ARG A 11 10.49 -3.43 -6.15
C ARG A 11 9.38 -3.52 -7.18
N LYS A 12 8.28 -4.18 -6.83
CA LYS A 12 7.10 -4.34 -7.67
C LYS A 12 5.83 -4.11 -6.86
N PHE A 13 4.96 -3.25 -7.39
CA PHE A 13 3.63 -3.03 -6.85
C PHE A 13 2.69 -4.19 -7.22
N GLY A 14 1.82 -4.51 -6.28
CA GLY A 14 0.77 -5.51 -6.44
C GLY A 14 -0.62 -4.94 -6.14
N ARG A 15 -1.51 -5.80 -5.66
CA ARG A 15 -2.86 -5.46 -5.27
C ARG A 15 -3.03 -5.58 -3.75
N VAL A 16 -3.68 -4.59 -3.16
CA VAL A 16 -4.17 -4.64 -1.78
C VAL A 16 -5.68 -4.63 -1.83
N THR A 17 -6.31 -5.63 -1.22
CA THR A 17 -7.78 -5.76 -1.14
C THR A 17 -8.18 -5.68 0.32
N ILE A 18 -9.03 -4.71 0.67
CA ILE A 18 -9.58 -4.56 2.02
C ILE A 18 -11.02 -5.04 1.98
N THR A 19 -11.35 -6.03 2.81
CA THR A 19 -12.70 -6.57 2.96
C THR A 19 -13.08 -6.59 4.44
N LYS A 20 -14.34 -6.94 4.73
CA LYS A 20 -14.79 -7.20 6.11
C LYS A 20 -14.01 -8.33 6.81
N GLU A 21 -13.40 -9.23 6.05
CA GLU A 21 -12.69 -10.41 6.56
C GLU A 21 -11.21 -10.13 6.83
N GLY A 22 -10.71 -8.99 6.34
CA GLY A 22 -9.33 -8.56 6.53
C GLY A 22 -8.70 -7.95 5.29
N ILE A 23 -7.37 -7.95 5.26
CA ILE A 23 -6.55 -7.34 4.22
C ILE A 23 -5.79 -8.45 3.48
N SER A 24 -6.01 -8.57 2.17
CA SER A 24 -5.22 -9.44 1.29
C SER A 24 -4.20 -8.61 0.51
N VAL A 25 -2.98 -9.14 0.38
CA VAL A 25 -1.86 -8.54 -0.36
C VAL A 25 -1.33 -9.56 -1.35
N GLU A 26 -1.33 -9.21 -2.64
CA GLU A 26 -0.98 -10.12 -3.73
C GLU A 26 -0.06 -9.44 -4.74
N GLY A 27 0.95 -10.16 -5.24
CA GLY A 27 1.80 -9.73 -6.35
C GLY A 27 2.84 -8.65 -6.03
N PHE A 28 3.02 -8.28 -4.75
CA PHE A 28 4.11 -7.40 -4.32
C PHE A 28 5.45 -8.16 -4.27
N ASP A 29 6.52 -7.46 -4.67
CA ASP A 29 7.90 -7.88 -4.44
C ASP A 29 8.59 -6.79 -3.61
N VAL A 30 9.12 -7.15 -2.44
CA VAL A 30 9.79 -6.24 -1.52
C VAL A 30 11.17 -6.81 -1.21
N LYS A 31 12.20 -5.98 -1.42
CA LYS A 31 13.59 -6.35 -1.14
C LYS A 31 13.78 -6.57 0.37
N GLY A 32 14.51 -7.63 0.73
CA GLY A 32 14.92 -7.87 2.12
C GLY A 32 13.77 -8.24 3.07
N ALA A 33 12.61 -8.59 2.51
CA ALA A 33 11.37 -8.76 3.26
C ALA A 33 10.96 -10.24 3.35
N MET A 34 10.44 -10.65 4.50
CA MET A 34 9.63 -11.87 4.59
C MET A 34 8.17 -11.56 4.22
N CYS A 35 7.34 -12.60 4.04
CA CYS A 35 5.91 -12.43 3.68
C CYS A 35 5.16 -11.48 4.62
N ARG A 36 5.51 -11.47 5.92
CA ARG A 36 4.92 -10.56 6.90
C ARG A 36 5.31 -9.10 6.64
N ASP A 37 6.58 -8.86 6.33
CA ASP A 37 7.08 -7.51 6.02
C ASP A 37 6.48 -6.99 4.72
N VAL A 38 6.32 -7.87 3.71
CA VAL A 38 5.60 -7.55 2.46
C VAL A 38 4.19 -7.06 2.76
N ALA A 39 3.44 -7.75 3.63
CA ALA A 39 2.09 -7.35 4.00
C ALA A 39 2.05 -5.96 4.67
N VAL A 40 2.97 -5.70 5.60
CA VAL A 40 3.05 -4.42 6.31
C VAL A 40 3.43 -3.28 5.35
N VAL A 41 4.46 -3.48 4.52
CA VAL A 41 4.95 -2.46 3.58
C VAL A 41 3.90 -2.17 2.49
N ALA A 42 3.24 -3.19 1.96
CA ALA A 42 2.17 -3.02 0.99
C ALA A 42 0.97 -2.27 1.58
N ALA A 43 0.56 -2.60 2.82
CA ALA A 43 -0.51 -1.90 3.51
C ALA A 43 -0.16 -0.42 3.77
N ALA A 44 1.07 -0.13 4.21
CA ALA A 44 1.56 1.23 4.41
C ALA A 44 1.53 2.05 3.10
N TRP A 45 1.96 1.45 1.99
CA TRP A 45 1.86 2.08 0.68
C TRP A 45 0.40 2.38 0.30
N ALA A 46 -0.50 1.41 0.46
CA ALA A 46 -1.91 1.57 0.12
C ALA A 46 -2.59 2.69 0.92
N ILE A 47 -2.29 2.81 2.22
CA ILE A 47 -2.75 3.94 3.04
C ILE A 47 -2.27 5.28 2.46
N GLY A 48 -1.01 5.34 2.04
CA GLY A 48 -0.46 6.54 1.41
C GLY A 48 -1.15 6.93 0.10
N GLU A 49 -1.49 5.95 -0.76
CA GLU A 49 -2.26 6.22 -1.98
C GLU A 49 -3.68 6.70 -1.67
N LEU A 50 -4.37 6.03 -0.75
CA LEU A 50 -5.71 6.42 -0.31
C LEU A 50 -5.72 7.86 0.23
N GLN A 51 -4.76 8.20 1.08
CA GLN A 51 -4.62 9.56 1.61
C GLN A 51 -4.36 10.57 0.49
N ARG A 52 -3.47 10.26 -0.47
CA ARG A 52 -3.18 11.15 -1.61
C ARG A 52 -4.42 11.42 -2.45
N GLU A 53 -5.15 10.37 -2.84
CA GLU A 53 -6.34 10.52 -3.69
C GLU A 53 -7.50 11.20 -2.95
N MET A 54 -7.63 10.96 -1.65
CA MET A 54 -8.59 11.66 -0.79
C MET A 54 -8.28 13.16 -0.73
N LEU A 55 -7.02 13.53 -0.47
CA LEU A 55 -6.61 14.93 -0.42
C LEU A 55 -6.81 15.64 -1.77
N LYS A 56 -6.51 15.00 -2.90
CA LYS A 56 -6.80 15.54 -4.24
C LYS A 56 -8.29 15.84 -4.43
N THR A 57 -9.15 14.93 -3.97
CA THR A 57 -10.60 15.09 -4.06
C THR A 57 -11.11 16.24 -3.19
N ILE A 58 -10.56 16.40 -1.98
CA ILE A 58 -10.90 17.50 -1.07
C ILE A 58 -10.46 18.85 -1.68
N GLN A 59 -9.27 18.92 -2.26
CA GLN A 59 -8.74 20.16 -2.84
C GLN A 59 -9.58 20.65 -4.02
N LYS A 60 -10.06 19.73 -4.86
CA LYS A 60 -10.92 20.06 -6.00
C LYS A 60 -11.83 18.89 -6.37
N PRO A 61 -13.16 19.10 -6.46
CA PRO A 61 -14.08 18.07 -6.94
C PRO A 61 -13.63 17.50 -8.30
N GLY A 62 -13.56 16.17 -8.41
CA GLY A 62 -13.16 15.45 -9.62
C GLY A 62 -11.65 15.29 -9.85
N CYS A 63 -10.78 15.77 -8.95
CA CYS A 63 -9.32 15.63 -9.11
C CYS A 63 -8.71 14.34 -8.54
N GLY A 64 -9.39 13.64 -7.63
CA GLY A 64 -8.93 12.34 -7.14
C GLY A 64 -9.59 11.17 -7.86
N LYS A 65 -8.93 10.02 -7.86
CA LYS A 65 -9.44 8.77 -8.43
C LYS A 65 -10.21 7.95 -7.39
N ILE A 66 -11.25 8.57 -6.82
CA ILE A 66 -12.18 7.92 -5.88
C ILE A 66 -13.57 7.93 -6.51
N SER A 67 -14.16 6.75 -6.64
CA SER A 67 -15.49 6.56 -7.23
C SER A 67 -16.28 5.55 -6.41
N VAL A 68 -17.61 5.70 -6.42
CA VAL A 68 -18.56 4.72 -5.90
C VAL A 68 -19.32 4.17 -7.09
N ASP A 69 -19.52 2.85 -7.12
CA ASP A 69 -20.42 2.15 -8.04
C ASP A 69 -21.76 1.91 -7.33
#